data_AF-A0A9D5AIJ1-F1
#
_entry.id   AF-A0A9D5AIJ1-F1
#
_cell.length_a   1.000
_cell.length_b   1.000
_cell.length_c   1.000
_cell.angle_alpha   90.00
_cell.angle_beta   90.00
_cell.angle_gamma   90.00
#
_symmetry.space_group_name_H-M   'P 1'
#
loop_
_entity.id
_entity.type
_entity.pdbx_description
1 polymer ?
#
loop_
_entity_poly.entity_id
_entity_poly.type
_entity_poly.pdbx_seq_one_letter_code
_entity_poly.pdbx_strand_id
1 'polypeptide(L)'
;MGGVEDEEPALKRTKLSATGYFSLSNCSSSVECVVGSSSDLMARPLSNEGDDGVVGSKGIIKRGEFVRIITEALYSLGYQKSGENLEEESGIHLNSSVVNLFKQQIRAGDWEESLATLRNIGLEDESVVRDASFLILEQKFFELLDGDKAADALNTLRNEITQHCVDSTRIRELSSCLVSPRGQDGSSRSKLLEKLQKLIPPTIMIPEKRLEQLVEQAIILQREACSFHNILDKEMSLYSDHHCGKSQIPSRTLQILEAHDDEVWFVQFSHDGKYLATASKDQTAIIWEVISDDEIYASVLF
;
A
#
# COMPACT_ATOMS: atom_id res chain seq x y z
N MET A 1 -54.19 39.24 2.79
CA MET A 1 -55.60 39.18 3.22
C MET A 1 -56.17 37.84 2.78
N GLY A 2 -56.32 36.91 3.73
CA GLY A 2 -57.35 35.86 3.80
C GLY A 2 -57.37 34.73 2.76
N GLY A 3 -57.33 33.48 3.25
CA GLY A 3 -57.89 32.32 2.55
C GLY A 3 -57.19 31.00 2.85
N VAL A 4 -57.58 30.35 3.95
CA VAL A 4 -57.32 28.94 4.29
C VAL A 4 -58.20 28.05 3.40
N GLU A 5 -57.68 26.91 2.93
CA GLU A 5 -58.35 25.59 2.99
C GLU A 5 -57.45 24.48 2.44
N ASP A 6 -57.14 23.53 3.31
CA ASP A 6 -56.61 22.20 3.03
C ASP A 6 -57.63 21.34 2.26
N GLU A 7 -57.17 20.48 1.34
CA GLU A 7 -57.86 19.25 0.95
C GLU A 7 -56.79 18.18 0.63
N GLU A 8 -57.10 16.96 1.03
CA GLU A 8 -56.20 15.93 1.58
C GLU A 8 -55.84 14.84 0.51
N PRO A 9 -55.42 13.58 0.81
CA PRO A 9 -54.20 12.97 0.25
C PRO A 9 -54.44 11.72 -0.64
N ALA A 10 -53.36 11.10 -1.18
CA ALA A 10 -53.32 9.64 -1.38
C ALA A 10 -51.89 9.09 -1.53
N LEU A 11 -51.50 8.32 -0.51
CA LEU A 11 -50.43 7.33 -0.51
C LEU A 11 -50.65 6.27 -1.61
N LYS A 12 -49.59 5.92 -2.36
CA LYS A 12 -49.41 4.56 -2.88
C LYS A 12 -48.14 3.95 -2.31
N ARG A 13 -48.33 3.25 -1.20
CA ARG A 13 -47.51 2.13 -0.74
C ARG A 13 -47.45 1.08 -1.84
N THR A 14 -46.26 0.59 -2.15
CA THR A 14 -46.07 -0.79 -2.61
C THR A 14 -45.31 -1.52 -1.50
N LYS A 15 -46.01 -2.43 -0.83
CA LYS A 15 -45.48 -3.31 0.22
C LYS A 15 -44.50 -4.31 -0.42
N LEU A 16 -43.29 -4.37 0.12
CA LEU A 16 -42.46 -5.58 0.13
C LEU A 16 -43.09 -6.57 1.11
N SER A 17 -43.39 -7.77 0.63
CA SER A 17 -43.79 -8.92 1.46
C SER A 17 -42.55 -9.54 2.09
N ALA A 18 -42.52 -9.55 3.43
CA ALA A 18 -41.61 -10.35 4.23
C ALA A 18 -42.30 -11.65 4.66
N THR A 19 -41.67 -12.78 4.34
CA THR A 19 -41.80 -14.09 5.00
C THR A 19 -40.54 -14.87 4.60
N GLY A 20 -39.73 -15.47 5.47
CA GLY A 20 -39.90 -15.69 6.90
C GLY A 20 -38.58 -16.05 7.57
N TYR A 21 -38.69 -16.07 8.89
CA TYR A 21 -37.71 -16.44 9.90
C TYR A 21 -37.14 -17.85 9.72
N PHE A 22 -36.00 -18.04 10.39
CA PHE A 22 -35.43 -19.24 11.05
C PHE A 22 -33.92 -19.28 10.72
N SER A 23 -32.98 -19.55 11.59
CA SER A 23 -32.83 -19.50 13.04
C SER A 23 -31.33 -19.74 13.27
N LEU A 24 -30.79 -19.18 14.35
CA LEU A 24 -29.45 -19.50 14.84
C LEU A 24 -29.36 -21.00 15.14
N SER A 25 -28.28 -21.64 14.68
CA SER A 25 -27.82 -22.89 15.27
C SER A 25 -26.29 -22.95 15.27
N ASN A 26 -25.72 -22.66 16.44
CA ASN A 26 -24.51 -23.31 16.90
C ASN A 26 -24.69 -24.83 16.77
N CYS A 27 -23.76 -25.50 16.10
CA CYS A 27 -23.57 -26.93 16.29
C CYS A 27 -22.08 -27.22 16.37
N SER A 28 -21.61 -27.24 17.61
CA SER A 28 -20.50 -28.06 18.07
C SER A 28 -20.72 -29.51 17.61
N SER A 29 -19.85 -30.02 16.75
CA SER A 29 -19.74 -31.46 16.53
C SER A 29 -18.44 -31.94 17.17
N SER A 30 -18.59 -32.53 18.34
CA SER A 30 -17.63 -33.43 18.96
C SER A 30 -17.30 -34.57 18.00
N VAL A 31 -16.03 -34.78 17.70
CA VAL A 31 -15.53 -36.07 17.23
C VAL A 31 -14.51 -36.55 18.26
N GLU A 32 -14.80 -37.72 18.81
CA GLU A 32 -14.01 -38.45 19.79
C GLU A 32 -12.59 -38.71 19.27
N CYS A 33 -11.58 -38.26 19.99
CA CYS A 33 -10.20 -38.74 19.78
C CYS A 33 -9.92 -39.90 20.73
N VAL A 34 -9.90 -41.10 20.15
CA VAL A 34 -9.37 -42.33 20.74
C VAL A 34 -7.89 -42.10 21.10
N VAL A 35 -7.58 -42.33 22.37
CA VAL A 35 -6.21 -42.32 22.90
C VAL A 35 -5.45 -43.50 22.30
N GLY A 36 -4.41 -43.21 21.51
CA GLY A 36 -3.50 -44.18 20.90
C GLY A 36 -2.07 -43.65 20.88
N SER A 37 -1.19 -44.43 21.48
CA SER A 37 0.23 -44.16 21.80
C SER A 37 1.16 -43.88 20.62
N SER A 38 2.05 -42.90 20.81
CA SER A 38 3.48 -42.82 20.42
C SER A 38 4.03 -43.80 19.38
N SER A 39 4.54 -43.29 18.26
CA SER A 39 5.92 -43.46 17.77
C SER A 39 6.09 -42.97 16.31
N ASP A 40 7.18 -42.23 16.09
CA ASP A 40 7.94 -42.08 14.85
C ASP A 40 7.21 -41.93 13.50
N LEU A 41 7.11 -40.70 13.00
CA LEU A 41 7.20 -40.45 11.56
C LEU A 41 8.07 -39.21 11.29
N MET A 42 9.31 -39.51 10.92
CA MET A 42 10.30 -38.60 10.36
C MET A 42 9.71 -37.76 9.21
N ALA A 43 10.12 -36.50 9.16
CA ALA A 43 9.88 -35.59 8.04
C ALA A 43 10.30 -36.26 6.72
N ARG A 44 9.34 -36.52 5.85
CA ARG A 44 9.62 -36.83 4.45
C ARG A 44 9.84 -35.49 3.72
N PRO A 45 10.89 -35.34 2.90
CA PRO A 45 11.01 -34.19 2.02
C PRO A 45 9.84 -34.25 1.04
N LEU A 46 9.04 -33.19 0.97
CA LEU A 46 8.03 -33.05 -0.06
C LEU A 46 8.74 -33.02 -1.43
N SER A 47 8.20 -33.81 -2.34
CA SER A 47 8.62 -33.93 -3.72
C SER A 47 8.71 -32.57 -4.40
N ASN A 48 9.86 -32.30 -5.02
CA ASN A 48 10.06 -31.29 -6.05
C ASN A 48 9.14 -31.58 -7.24
N GLU A 49 7.89 -31.13 -7.15
CA GLU A 49 7.05 -30.85 -8.31
C GLU A 49 6.64 -29.39 -8.19
N GLY A 50 6.81 -28.64 -9.29
CA GLY A 50 6.35 -27.26 -9.39
C GLY A 50 4.83 -27.22 -9.29
N ASP A 51 4.33 -27.24 -8.07
CA ASP A 51 2.91 -27.21 -7.77
C ASP A 51 2.43 -25.76 -7.85
N ASP A 52 1.70 -25.44 -8.93
CA ASP A 52 0.87 -24.25 -9.09
C ASP A 52 -0.34 -24.32 -8.14
N GLY A 53 -0.06 -24.62 -6.87
CA GLY A 53 -1.06 -24.73 -5.83
C GLY A 53 -1.69 -23.37 -5.60
N VAL A 54 -2.98 -23.36 -5.29
CA VAL A 54 -3.74 -22.13 -5.03
C VAL A 54 -4.13 -22.09 -3.55
N VAL A 55 -4.08 -20.91 -2.97
CA VAL A 55 -4.33 -20.63 -1.55
C VAL A 55 -5.68 -19.93 -1.40
N GLY A 56 -6.36 -20.22 -0.30
CA GLY A 56 -7.63 -19.61 0.09
C GLY A 56 -8.85 -20.37 -0.43
N SER A 57 -9.98 -20.19 0.26
CA SER A 57 -11.24 -20.90 -0.03
C SER A 57 -11.79 -20.62 -1.44
N LYS A 58 -11.42 -19.48 -2.03
CA LYS A 58 -11.82 -19.10 -3.40
C LYS A 58 -10.87 -19.63 -4.47
N GLY A 59 -9.68 -20.14 -4.11
CA GLY A 59 -8.71 -20.65 -5.07
C GLY A 59 -8.29 -19.62 -6.12
N ILE A 60 -8.01 -18.38 -5.71
CA ILE A 60 -7.56 -17.28 -6.60
C ILE A 60 -6.07 -16.98 -6.41
N ILE A 61 -5.54 -17.20 -5.20
CA ILE A 61 -4.22 -16.72 -4.80
C ILE A 61 -3.18 -17.78 -5.14
N LYS A 62 -2.27 -17.52 -6.08
CA LYS A 62 -1.19 -18.47 -6.38
C LYS A 62 -0.28 -18.64 -5.18
N ARG A 63 0.00 -19.89 -4.79
CA ARG A 63 0.84 -20.23 -3.63
C ARG A 63 2.24 -19.66 -3.76
N GLY A 64 2.84 -19.75 -4.95
CA GLY A 64 4.18 -19.21 -5.22
C GLY A 64 4.28 -17.71 -4.94
N GLU A 65 3.36 -16.92 -5.48
CA GLU A 65 3.34 -15.47 -5.30
C GLU A 65 3.06 -15.10 -3.83
N PHE A 66 2.14 -15.83 -3.19
CA PHE A 66 1.77 -15.59 -1.80
C PHE A 66 2.91 -15.85 -0.82
N VAL A 67 3.59 -16.99 -0.96
CA VAL A 67 4.74 -17.33 -0.10
C VAL A 67 5.86 -16.32 -0.29
N ARG A 68 6.20 -15.93 -1.54
CA ARG A 68 7.25 -14.94 -1.78
C ARG A 68 6.94 -13.58 -1.13
N ILE A 69 5.69 -13.13 -1.17
CA ILE A 69 5.27 -11.88 -0.51
C ILE A 69 5.38 -11.98 1.01
N ILE A 70 5.01 -13.12 1.61
CA ILE A 70 5.19 -13.36 3.06
C ILE A 70 6.67 -13.36 3.43
N THR A 71 7.51 -14.05 2.65
CA THR A 71 8.95 -14.09 2.87
C THR A 71 9.57 -12.69 2.79
N GLU A 72 9.14 -11.86 1.83
CA GLU A 72 9.56 -10.46 1.73
C GLU A 72 9.20 -9.66 2.98
N ALA A 73 7.96 -9.79 3.46
CA ALA A 73 7.51 -9.12 4.69
C ALA A 73 8.26 -9.61 5.94
N LEU A 74 8.61 -10.90 6.02
CA LEU A 74 9.43 -11.40 7.13
C LEU A 74 10.81 -10.75 7.13
N TYR A 75 11.44 -10.61 5.96
CA TYR A 75 12.72 -9.91 5.87
C TYR A 75 12.60 -8.41 6.14
N SER A 76 11.52 -7.75 5.69
CA SER A 76 11.30 -6.32 5.94
C SER A 76 11.13 -6.03 7.45
N LEU A 77 10.53 -6.95 8.20
CA LEU A 77 10.38 -6.91 9.66
C LEU A 77 11.63 -7.35 10.43
N GLY A 78 12.68 -7.81 9.75
CA GLY A 78 13.96 -8.24 10.36
C GLY A 78 13.99 -9.70 10.82
N TYR A 79 13.02 -10.52 10.43
CA TYR A 79 12.97 -11.95 10.77
C TYR A 79 13.78 -12.82 9.79
N GLN A 80 15.10 -12.58 9.70
CA GLN A 80 15.98 -13.29 8.76
C GLN A 80 15.87 -14.82 8.85
N LYS A 81 15.99 -15.37 10.06
CA LYS A 81 15.95 -16.82 10.30
C LYS A 81 14.61 -17.44 9.90
N SER A 82 13.51 -16.74 10.20
CA SER A 82 12.17 -17.22 9.86
C SER A 82 11.96 -17.20 8.34
N GLY A 83 12.49 -16.19 7.65
CA GLY A 83 12.46 -16.11 6.19
C GLY A 83 13.24 -17.26 5.55
N GLU A 84 14.46 -17.52 6.00
CA GLU A 84 15.31 -18.63 5.51
C GLU A 84 14.62 -20.00 5.71
N ASN A 85 14.08 -20.26 6.91
CA ASN A 85 13.35 -21.49 7.18
C ASN A 85 12.11 -21.63 6.28
N LEU A 86 11.37 -20.54 6.03
CA LEU A 86 10.20 -20.57 5.16
C LEU A 86 10.57 -20.89 3.72
N GLU A 87 11.68 -20.35 3.21
CA GLU A 87 12.19 -20.69 1.88
C GLU A 87 12.58 -22.17 1.79
N GLU A 88 13.26 -22.71 2.80
CA GLU A 88 13.66 -24.12 2.87
C GLU A 88 12.45 -25.06 2.95
N GLU A 89 11.47 -24.76 3.81
CA GLU A 89 10.27 -25.58 4.00
C GLU A 89 9.34 -25.55 2.79
N SER A 90 9.19 -24.38 2.16
CA SER A 90 8.28 -24.21 1.03
C SER A 90 8.89 -24.62 -0.31
N GLY A 91 10.23 -24.66 -0.42
CA GLY A 91 10.97 -24.80 -1.67
C GLY A 91 10.84 -23.57 -2.59
N ILE A 92 10.25 -22.48 -2.12
CA ILE A 92 9.98 -21.26 -2.89
C ILE A 92 10.92 -20.17 -2.40
N HIS A 93 11.93 -19.86 -3.20
CA HIS A 93 12.86 -18.77 -2.91
C HIS A 93 12.27 -17.41 -3.29
N LEU A 94 12.54 -16.38 -2.47
CA LEU A 94 12.07 -15.02 -2.68
C LEU A 94 12.57 -14.44 -4.01
N ASN A 95 13.86 -14.60 -4.29
CA ASN A 95 14.51 -14.16 -5.52
C ASN A 95 15.36 -15.31 -6.07
N SER A 96 15.62 -15.28 -7.38
CA SER A 96 16.64 -16.16 -7.97
C SER A 96 18.03 -15.82 -7.41
N SER A 97 18.93 -16.80 -7.45
CA SER A 97 20.35 -16.61 -7.08
C SER A 97 20.99 -15.46 -7.85
N VAL A 98 20.63 -15.27 -9.12
CA VAL A 98 21.11 -14.18 -9.98
C VAL A 98 20.64 -12.81 -9.46
N VAL A 99 19.38 -12.69 -9.05
CA VAL A 99 18.83 -11.44 -8.50
C VAL A 99 19.44 -11.12 -7.13
N ASN A 100 19.68 -12.12 -6.28
CA ASN A 100 20.37 -11.93 -5.00
C ASN A 100 21.83 -11.47 -5.21
N LEU A 101 22.54 -12.07 -6.16
CA LEU A 101 23.88 -11.64 -6.56
C LEU A 101 23.88 -10.19 -7.06
N PHE A 102 22.93 -9.83 -7.93
CA PHE A 102 22.77 -8.46 -8.42
C PHE A 102 22.54 -7.45 -7.28
N LYS A 103 21.65 -7.76 -6.33
CA LYS A 103 21.41 -6.94 -5.15
C LYS A 103 22.67 -6.79 -4.29
N GLN A 104 23.48 -7.84 -4.19
CA GLN A 104 24.76 -7.81 -3.47
C GLN A 104 25.79 -6.92 -4.18
N GLN A 105 25.94 -7.07 -5.50
CA GLN A 105 26.86 -6.27 -6.32
C GLN A 105 26.54 -4.76 -6.24
N ILE A 106 25.25 -4.39 -6.31
CA ILE A 106 24.83 -2.98 -6.13
C ILE A 106 25.24 -2.45 -4.74
N ARG A 107 25.06 -3.26 -3.69
CA ARG A 107 25.43 -2.85 -2.32
C ARG A 107 26.94 -2.74 -2.14
N ALA A 108 27.70 -3.64 -2.76
CA ALA A 108 29.16 -3.63 -2.73
C ALA A 108 29.76 -2.49 -3.57
N GLY A 109 29.08 -2.05 -4.63
CA GLY A 109 29.55 -1.05 -5.59
C GLY A 109 30.28 -1.66 -6.79
N ASP A 110 30.04 -2.94 -7.07
CA ASP A 110 30.65 -3.68 -8.18
C ASP A 110 29.88 -3.41 -9.48
N TRP A 111 30.01 -2.19 -10.00
CA TRP A 111 29.15 -1.66 -11.07
C TRP A 111 29.22 -2.46 -12.38
N GLU A 112 30.43 -2.81 -12.83
CA GLU A 112 30.61 -3.54 -14.09
C GLU A 112 29.98 -4.94 -14.03
N GLU A 113 30.18 -5.63 -12.90
CA GLU A 113 29.57 -6.95 -12.69
C GLU A 113 28.04 -6.84 -12.56
N SER A 114 27.54 -5.81 -11.88
CA SER A 114 26.10 -5.59 -11.74
C SER A 114 25.40 -5.40 -13.09
N LEU A 115 26.04 -4.72 -14.05
CA LEU A 115 25.53 -4.55 -15.42
C LEU A 115 25.55 -5.85 -16.21
N ALA A 116 26.58 -6.69 -16.03
CA ALA A 116 26.62 -8.01 -16.64
C ALA A 116 25.53 -8.92 -16.07
N THR A 117 25.34 -8.92 -14.75
CA THR A 117 24.29 -9.68 -14.08
C THR A 117 22.91 -9.19 -14.51
N LEU A 118 22.68 -7.88 -14.66
CA LEU A 118 21.41 -7.31 -15.11
C LEU A 118 20.94 -7.89 -16.45
N ARG A 119 21.86 -8.08 -17.40
CA ARG A 119 21.56 -8.70 -18.71
C ARG A 119 21.19 -10.18 -18.58
N ASN A 120 21.68 -10.85 -17.54
CA ASN A 120 21.43 -12.28 -17.27
C ASN A 120 20.18 -12.54 -16.42
N ILE A 121 19.54 -11.51 -15.85
CA ILE A 121 18.33 -11.63 -15.02
C ILE A 121 17.10 -12.08 -15.83
N GLY A 122 17.18 -12.05 -17.17
CA GLY A 122 16.11 -12.52 -18.06
C GLY A 122 15.03 -11.45 -18.30
N LEU A 123 15.42 -10.19 -18.39
CA LEU A 123 14.54 -9.10 -18.81
C LEU A 123 14.34 -9.17 -20.33
N GLU A 124 13.09 -9.35 -20.78
CA GLU A 124 12.76 -9.35 -22.21
C GLU A 124 12.73 -7.94 -22.81
N ASP A 125 12.50 -6.94 -21.97
CA ASP A 125 12.39 -5.54 -22.40
C ASP A 125 13.75 -4.83 -22.33
N GLU A 126 14.35 -4.64 -23.51
CA GLU A 126 15.60 -3.89 -23.71
C GLU A 126 15.51 -2.42 -23.25
N SER A 127 14.32 -1.82 -23.17
CA SER A 127 14.14 -0.47 -22.64
C SER A 127 14.33 -0.45 -21.12
N VAL A 128 13.76 -1.43 -20.41
CA VAL A 128 13.93 -1.57 -18.95
C VAL A 128 15.39 -1.84 -18.60
N VAL A 129 16.07 -2.72 -19.37
CA VAL A 129 17.51 -2.98 -19.18
C VAL A 129 18.32 -1.70 -19.37
N ARG A 130 17.98 -0.89 -20.37
CA ARG A 130 18.66 0.38 -20.65
C ARG A 130 18.45 1.40 -19.53
N ASP A 131 17.21 1.57 -19.06
CA ASP A 131 16.88 2.51 -18.00
C ASP A 131 17.50 2.10 -16.66
N ALA A 132 17.47 0.80 -16.35
CA ALA A 132 18.14 0.25 -15.18
C ALA A 132 19.67 0.42 -15.27
N SER A 133 20.27 0.18 -16.44
CA SER A 133 21.70 0.42 -16.67
C SER A 133 22.05 1.89 -16.50
N PHE A 134 21.20 2.80 -17.00
CA PHE A 134 21.37 4.24 -16.83
C PHE A 134 21.39 4.63 -15.35
N LEU A 135 20.45 4.14 -14.53
CA LEU A 135 20.43 4.44 -13.10
C LEU A 135 21.68 3.94 -12.36
N ILE A 136 22.17 2.74 -12.70
CA ILE A 136 23.40 2.19 -12.12
C ILE A 136 24.61 3.05 -12.49
N LEU A 137 24.72 3.43 -13.76
CA LEU A 137 25.81 4.27 -14.25
C LEU A 137 25.76 5.70 -13.69
N GLU A 138 24.56 6.24 -13.51
CA GLU A 138 24.33 7.53 -12.85
C GLU A 138 24.85 7.49 -11.41
N GLN A 139 24.55 6.42 -10.67
CA GLN A 139 25.10 6.24 -9.32
C GLN A 139 26.63 6.09 -9.32
N LYS A 140 27.19 5.27 -10.22
CA LYS A 140 28.65 5.13 -10.42
C LYS A 140 29.30 6.50 -10.67
N PHE A 141 28.68 7.34 -11.50
CA PHE A 141 29.17 8.68 -11.81
C PHE A 141 29.24 9.56 -10.57
N PHE A 142 28.17 9.61 -9.76
CA PHE A 142 28.18 10.40 -8.53
C PHE A 142 29.22 9.90 -7.51
N GLU A 143 29.37 8.57 -7.33
CA GLU A 143 30.39 8.03 -6.43
C GLU A 143 31.83 8.34 -6.90
N LEU A 144 32.07 8.40 -8.22
CA LEU A 144 33.37 8.82 -8.76
C LEU A 144 33.63 10.31 -8.58
N LEU A 145 32.59 11.16 -8.64
CA LEU A 145 32.70 12.59 -8.34
C LEU A 145 33.02 12.83 -6.86
N ASP A 146 32.34 12.13 -5.96
CA ASP A 146 32.60 12.22 -4.52
C ASP A 146 33.99 11.70 -4.14
N GLY A 147 34.52 10.74 -4.90
CA GLY A 147 35.87 10.18 -4.76
C GLY A 147 37.01 10.97 -5.41
N ASP A 148 36.76 12.19 -5.91
CA ASP A 148 37.71 13.07 -6.61
C ASP A 148 38.32 12.45 -7.90
N LYS A 149 37.64 11.47 -8.51
CA LYS A 149 38.04 10.79 -9.75
C LYS A 149 37.33 11.38 -10.97
N ALA A 150 37.48 12.69 -11.17
CA ALA A 150 36.76 13.42 -12.22
C ALA A 150 37.03 12.91 -13.66
N ALA A 151 38.23 12.38 -13.93
CA ALA A 151 38.57 11.83 -15.24
C ALA A 151 37.79 10.54 -15.55
N ASP A 152 37.67 9.63 -14.58
CA ASP A 152 36.91 8.39 -14.71
C ASP A 152 35.41 8.67 -14.77
N ALA A 153 34.93 9.68 -14.02
CA ALA A 153 33.56 10.16 -14.08
C ALA A 153 33.21 10.71 -15.49
N LEU A 154 34.11 11.51 -16.07
CA LEU A 154 33.96 12.01 -17.45
C LEU A 154 33.95 10.88 -18.49
N ASN A 155 34.78 9.85 -18.30
CA ASN A 155 34.82 8.69 -19.17
C ASN A 155 33.49 7.92 -19.12
N THR A 156 32.99 7.67 -17.89
CA THR A 156 31.69 7.01 -17.65
C THR A 156 30.55 7.79 -18.30
N LEU A 157 30.54 9.13 -18.15
CA LEU A 157 29.52 9.98 -18.76
C LEU A 157 29.56 9.94 -20.29
N ARG A 158 30.75 10.04 -20.89
CA ARG A 158 30.91 10.15 -22.36
C ARG A 158 30.75 8.84 -23.11
N ASN A 159 31.11 7.72 -22.49
CA ASN A 159 31.17 6.43 -23.17
C ASN A 159 30.09 5.45 -22.72
N GLU A 160 29.68 5.47 -21.45
CA GLU A 160 28.71 4.52 -20.91
C GLU A 160 27.31 5.15 -20.83
N ILE A 161 27.17 6.33 -20.21
CA ILE A 161 25.86 6.97 -19.99
C ILE A 161 25.22 7.45 -21.30
N THR A 162 25.99 8.05 -22.20
CA THR A 162 25.51 8.51 -23.52
C THR A 162 24.98 7.39 -24.42
N GLN A 163 25.42 6.15 -24.23
CA GLN A 163 24.92 4.99 -24.98
C GLN A 163 23.53 4.55 -24.51
N HIS A 164 23.23 4.79 -23.22
CA HIS A 164 22.00 4.35 -22.58
C HIS A 164 20.99 5.48 -22.37
N CYS A 165 21.41 6.75 -22.44
CA CYS A 165 20.55 7.90 -22.20
C CYS A 165 19.99 8.47 -23.52
N VAL A 166 18.66 8.52 -23.64
CA VAL A 166 17.96 9.18 -24.75
C VAL A 166 17.79 10.69 -24.49
N ASP A 167 17.84 11.11 -23.22
CA ASP A 167 17.47 12.47 -22.81
C ASP A 167 18.67 13.43 -22.73
N SER A 168 18.73 14.35 -23.70
CA SER A 168 19.78 15.37 -23.77
C SER A 168 19.77 16.37 -22.60
N THR A 169 18.66 16.47 -21.85
CA THR A 169 18.54 17.39 -20.72
C THR A 169 19.28 16.85 -19.50
N ARG A 170 19.07 15.57 -19.16
CA ARG A 170 19.73 14.93 -18.01
C ARG A 170 21.25 14.83 -18.20
N ILE A 171 21.73 14.58 -19.42
CA ILE A 171 23.16 14.61 -19.72
C ILE A 171 23.76 16.01 -19.45
N ARG A 172 23.05 17.09 -19.79
CA ARG A 172 23.51 18.46 -19.50
C ARG A 172 23.57 18.72 -18.00
N GLU A 173 22.57 18.28 -17.24
CA GLU A 173 22.56 18.37 -15.79
C GLU A 173 23.75 17.63 -15.16
N LEU A 174 23.99 16.38 -15.56
CA LEU A 174 25.14 15.60 -15.11
C LEU A 174 26.47 16.27 -15.48
N SER A 175 26.58 16.82 -16.70
CA SER A 175 27.77 17.57 -17.12
C SER A 175 27.99 18.85 -16.32
N SER A 176 26.93 19.50 -15.85
CA SER A 176 27.02 20.69 -15.00
C SER A 176 27.53 20.37 -13.59
N CYS A 177 27.27 19.15 -13.10
CA CYS A 177 27.73 18.69 -11.79
C CYS A 177 29.26 18.53 -11.72
N LEU A 178 29.93 18.29 -12.85
CA LEU A 178 31.40 18.28 -12.94
C LEU A 178 32.04 19.66 -12.71
N VAL A 179 31.32 20.73 -13.04
CA VAL A 179 31.83 22.11 -12.96
C VAL A 179 31.50 22.74 -11.61
N SER A 180 30.36 22.36 -11.03
CA SER A 180 29.96 22.76 -9.68
C SER A 180 29.35 21.55 -8.97
N PRO A 181 30.10 20.92 -8.04
CA PRO A 181 29.55 19.87 -7.20
C PRO A 181 28.58 20.53 -6.21
N ARG A 182 27.33 20.71 -6.64
CA ARG A 182 26.24 21.00 -5.71
C ARG A 182 26.05 19.74 -4.88
N GLY A 183 26.07 19.87 -3.56
CA GLY A 183 25.76 18.79 -2.63
C GLY A 183 24.40 18.21 -2.96
N GLN A 184 24.39 17.18 -3.80
CA GLN A 184 23.21 16.37 -4.02
C GLN A 184 23.14 15.41 -2.86
N ASP A 185 22.02 15.54 -2.16
CA ASP A 185 21.61 14.75 -1.03
C ASP A 185 21.94 13.28 -1.27
N GLY A 186 22.83 12.71 -0.44
CA GLY A 186 23.46 11.41 -0.63
C GLY A 186 22.52 10.40 -1.28
N SER A 187 22.77 10.13 -2.56
CA SER A 187 22.12 9.02 -3.26
C SER A 187 22.70 7.76 -2.67
N SER A 188 22.03 7.22 -1.65
CA SER A 188 22.45 5.97 -1.03
C SER A 188 22.19 4.82 -2.01
N ARG A 189 23.05 3.80 -1.98
CA ARG A 189 22.87 2.56 -2.75
C ARG A 189 21.49 1.92 -2.51
N SER A 190 20.88 2.16 -1.34
CA SER A 190 19.51 1.77 -1.02
C SER A 190 18.46 2.52 -1.86
N LYS A 191 18.57 3.85 -2.00
CA LYS A 191 17.67 4.64 -2.86
C LYS A 191 17.76 4.22 -4.33
N LEU A 192 18.96 3.85 -4.81
CA LEU A 192 19.14 3.26 -6.14
C LEU A 192 18.36 1.94 -6.25
N LEU A 193 18.48 1.06 -5.26
CA LEU A 193 17.80 -0.23 -5.25
C LEU A 193 16.27 -0.06 -5.29
N GLU A 194 15.72 0.88 -4.54
CA GLU A 194 14.28 1.22 -4.56
C GLU A 194 13.83 1.70 -5.95
N LYS A 195 14.64 2.55 -6.63
CA LYS A 195 14.33 3.00 -8.00
C LYS A 195 14.38 1.83 -8.99
N LEU A 196 15.37 0.94 -8.87
CA LEU A 196 15.51 -0.23 -9.73
C LEU A 196 14.35 -1.22 -9.54
N GLN A 197 13.90 -1.44 -8.30
CA GLN A 197 12.73 -2.27 -8.01
C GLN A 197 11.45 -1.76 -8.67
N LYS A 198 11.29 -0.44 -8.84
CA LYS A 198 10.13 0.15 -9.52
C LYS A 198 10.15 -0.04 -11.03
N LEU A 199 11.33 -0.18 -11.63
CA LEU A 199 11.51 -0.39 -13.07
C LEU A 199 11.47 -1.87 -13.45
N ILE A 200 12.05 -2.73 -12.62
CA ILE A 200 12.13 -4.18 -12.88
C ILE A 200 10.76 -4.83 -12.65
N PRO A 201 10.31 -5.74 -13.54
CA PRO A 201 9.03 -6.41 -13.39
C PRO A 201 8.84 -7.11 -12.03
N PRO A 202 7.63 -7.06 -11.42
CA PRO A 202 7.34 -7.64 -10.11
C PRO A 202 7.57 -9.16 -10.03
N THR A 203 7.48 -9.84 -11.18
CA THR A 203 7.74 -11.27 -11.30
C THR A 203 9.19 -11.62 -10.95
N ILE A 204 10.12 -10.73 -11.30
CA ILE A 204 11.56 -10.87 -11.08
C ILE A 204 11.96 -10.28 -9.73
N MET A 205 11.52 -9.06 -9.43
CA MET A 205 11.79 -8.38 -8.16
C MET A 205 10.50 -7.85 -7.55
N ILE A 206 10.11 -8.43 -6.42
CA ILE A 206 8.91 -7.99 -5.70
C ILE A 206 9.15 -6.58 -5.13
N PRO A 207 8.20 -5.65 -5.31
CA PRO A 207 8.26 -4.33 -4.69
C PRO A 207 8.33 -4.41 -3.18
N GLU A 208 9.10 -3.52 -2.55
CA GLU A 208 9.13 -3.41 -1.09
C GLU A 208 7.75 -3.16 -0.48
N LYS A 209 7.50 -3.83 0.64
CA LYS A 209 6.29 -3.69 1.46
C LYS A 209 4.99 -4.06 0.73
N ARG A 210 5.05 -5.06 -0.15
CA ARG A 210 3.91 -5.43 -0.98
C ARG A 210 2.77 -6.00 -0.16
N LEU A 211 3.07 -6.77 0.90
CA LEU A 211 2.05 -7.35 1.77
C LEU A 211 1.27 -6.26 2.50
N GLU A 212 1.98 -5.29 3.07
CA GLU A 212 1.41 -4.16 3.80
C GLU A 212 0.45 -3.37 2.90
N GLN A 213 0.86 -3.06 1.66
CA GLN A 213 0.00 -2.38 0.69
C GLN A 213 -1.28 -3.17 0.37
N LEU A 214 -1.17 -4.49 0.19
CA LEU A 214 -2.34 -5.34 -0.09
C LEU A 214 -3.30 -5.40 1.10
N VAL A 215 -2.74 -5.45 2.31
CA VAL A 215 -3.52 -5.45 3.56
C VAL A 215 -4.21 -4.10 3.77
N GLU A 216 -3.50 -2.98 3.55
CA GLU A 216 -4.08 -1.63 3.58
C GLU A 216 -5.22 -1.47 2.57
N GLN A 217 -5.03 -1.96 1.34
CA GLN A 217 -6.08 -1.97 0.31
C GLN A 217 -7.30 -2.78 0.76
N ALA A 218 -7.10 -3.93 1.39
CA ALA A 218 -8.20 -4.73 1.91
C ALA A 218 -8.98 -4.00 3.00
N ILE A 219 -8.30 -3.32 3.94
CA ILE A 219 -8.94 -2.50 4.97
C ILE A 219 -9.76 -1.37 4.32
N ILE A 220 -9.17 -0.63 3.37
CA ILE A 220 -9.86 0.46 2.67
C ILE A 220 -11.13 -0.04 1.98
N LEU A 221 -11.07 -1.19 1.30
CA LEU A 221 -12.23 -1.79 0.65
C LEU A 221 -13.32 -2.20 1.65
N GLN A 222 -12.95 -2.75 2.80
CA GLN A 222 -13.91 -3.07 3.86
C GLN A 222 -14.57 -1.82 4.43
N ARG A 223 -13.81 -0.73 4.58
CA ARG A 223 -14.32 0.57 5.00
C ARG A 223 -15.33 1.12 4.00
N GLU A 224 -14.98 1.17 2.72
CA GLU A 224 -15.84 1.67 1.66
C GLU A 224 -17.11 0.84 1.48
N ALA A 225 -17.03 -0.47 1.72
CA ALA A 225 -18.19 -1.36 1.71
C ALA A 225 -19.10 -1.20 2.95
N CYS A 226 -18.62 -0.55 4.01
CA CYS A 226 -19.35 -0.43 5.27
C CYS A 226 -20.33 0.75 5.23
N SER A 227 -21.63 0.43 5.12
CA SER A 227 -22.70 1.43 4.98
C SER A 227 -22.86 2.40 6.16
N PHE A 228 -22.38 2.03 7.34
CA PHE A 228 -22.52 2.83 8.57
C PHE A 228 -21.17 3.22 9.16
N HIS A 229 -20.12 3.27 8.33
CA HIS A 229 -18.79 3.61 8.82
C HIS A 229 -18.79 4.99 9.49
N ASN A 230 -18.45 5.02 10.79
CA ASN A 230 -18.46 6.21 11.64
C ASN A 230 -17.31 6.16 12.67
N ILE A 231 -16.25 5.40 12.38
CA ILE A 231 -15.12 5.17 13.28
C ILE A 231 -13.85 5.63 12.56
N LEU A 232 -12.88 6.19 13.29
CA LEU A 232 -11.58 6.56 12.72
C LEU A 232 -10.82 5.33 12.21
N ASP A 233 -10.13 5.47 11.07
CA ASP A 233 -9.38 4.39 10.40
C ASP A 233 -8.42 3.60 11.31
N LYS A 234 -7.94 4.22 12.40
CA LYS A 234 -6.98 3.63 13.34
C LYS A 234 -7.54 2.50 14.19
N GLU A 235 -8.85 2.30 14.21
CA GLU A 235 -9.50 1.28 15.06
C GLU A 235 -9.89 0.01 14.30
N MET A 236 -9.64 -0.05 12.98
CA MET A 236 -9.96 -1.23 12.17
C MET A 236 -9.00 -2.39 12.46
N SER A 237 -9.55 -3.59 12.69
CA SER A 237 -8.79 -4.79 13.03
C SER A 237 -8.44 -5.62 11.79
N LEU A 238 -7.25 -6.22 11.77
CA LEU A 238 -6.86 -7.24 10.78
C LEU A 238 -7.40 -8.64 11.11
N TYR A 239 -7.82 -8.88 12.35
CA TYR A 239 -8.26 -10.20 12.81
C TYR A 239 -9.71 -10.51 12.43
N SER A 240 -10.50 -9.50 12.07
CA SER A 240 -11.92 -9.62 11.77
C SER A 240 -12.34 -8.56 10.77
N ASP A 241 -13.22 -8.92 9.83
CA ASP A 241 -13.75 -7.97 8.86
C ASP A 241 -14.47 -6.80 9.56
N HIS A 242 -14.22 -5.59 9.06
CA HIS A 242 -14.79 -4.38 9.62
C HIS A 242 -16.31 -4.31 9.39
N HIS A 243 -17.04 -4.04 10.47
CA HIS A 243 -18.47 -3.83 10.43
C HIS A 243 -18.88 -2.79 11.45
N CYS A 244 -19.49 -1.70 11.00
CA CYS A 244 -20.15 -0.74 11.88
C CYS A 244 -21.63 -1.09 12.02
N GLY A 245 -22.09 -1.16 13.27
CA GLY A 245 -23.50 -1.39 13.58
C GLY A 245 -24.28 -0.08 13.54
N LYS A 246 -25.56 -0.14 13.14
CA LYS A 246 -26.48 1.02 13.19
C LYS A 246 -26.58 1.64 14.60
N SER A 247 -26.31 0.85 15.65
CA SER A 247 -26.26 1.32 17.03
C SER A 247 -25.12 2.29 17.35
N GLN A 248 -24.09 2.37 16.48
CA GLN A 248 -22.97 3.30 16.61
C GLN A 248 -23.28 4.67 16.02
N ILE A 249 -24.40 4.82 15.30
CA ILE A 249 -24.89 6.13 14.88
C ILE A 249 -25.47 6.83 16.12
N PRO A 250 -25.03 8.05 16.44
CA PRO A 250 -25.55 8.78 17.58
C PRO A 250 -27.06 8.93 17.47
N SER A 251 -27.79 8.39 18.43
CA SER A 251 -29.25 8.53 18.55
C SER A 251 -29.66 9.67 19.49
N ARG A 252 -28.67 10.32 20.11
CA ARG A 252 -28.82 11.48 20.98
C ARG A 252 -27.90 12.58 20.49
N THR A 253 -28.30 13.83 20.74
CA THR A 253 -27.47 15.00 20.46
C THR A 253 -26.13 14.87 21.18
N LEU A 254 -25.02 14.91 20.43
CA LEU A 254 -23.66 14.88 20.97
C LEU A 254 -23.17 16.28 21.35
N GLN A 255 -23.45 17.26 20.49
CA GLN A 255 -23.04 18.65 20.68
C GLN A 255 -24.14 19.60 20.21
N ILE A 256 -24.24 20.75 20.86
CA ILE A 256 -25.12 21.87 20.48
C ILE A 256 -24.20 23.04 20.10
N LEU A 257 -24.44 23.63 18.93
CA LEU A 257 -23.68 24.75 18.39
C LEU A 257 -24.48 26.04 18.57
N GLU A 258 -24.16 26.83 19.60
CA GLU A 258 -24.96 27.98 20.04
C GLU A 258 -24.46 29.35 19.50
N ALA A 259 -23.82 29.38 18.32
CA ALA A 259 -23.24 30.63 17.80
C ALA A 259 -24.18 31.47 16.93
N HIS A 260 -25.30 30.90 16.47
CA HIS A 260 -26.30 31.63 15.68
C HIS A 260 -27.42 32.17 16.57
N ASP A 261 -27.85 33.41 16.29
CA ASP A 261 -28.87 34.12 17.07
C ASP A 261 -30.29 34.00 16.49
N ASP A 262 -30.43 33.39 15.31
CA ASP A 262 -31.72 33.18 14.61
C ASP A 262 -31.71 31.81 13.87
N GLU A 263 -32.79 31.52 13.13
CA GLU A 263 -32.98 30.27 12.39
C GLU A 263 -31.85 29.98 11.39
N VAL A 264 -31.25 28.80 11.52
CA VAL A 264 -30.28 28.26 10.56
C VAL A 264 -31.04 27.63 9.38
N TRP A 265 -30.81 28.12 8.17
CA TRP A 265 -31.48 27.64 6.97
C TRP A 265 -30.67 26.63 6.16
N PHE A 266 -29.33 26.73 6.22
CA PHE A 266 -28.45 25.86 5.46
C PHE A 266 -27.36 25.29 6.36
N VAL A 267 -27.10 23.99 6.20
CA VAL A 267 -26.04 23.24 6.89
C VAL A 267 -25.41 22.29 5.88
N GLN A 268 -24.10 22.38 5.68
CA GLN A 268 -23.38 21.51 4.75
C GLN A 268 -21.98 21.19 5.24
N PHE A 269 -21.62 19.90 5.26
CA PHE A 269 -20.24 19.48 5.47
C PHE A 269 -19.42 19.62 4.20
N SER A 270 -18.15 19.97 4.39
CA SER A 270 -17.09 19.81 3.40
C SER A 270 -16.95 18.33 2.98
N HIS A 271 -16.46 18.10 1.75
CA HIS A 271 -16.31 16.75 1.20
C HIS A 271 -15.29 15.90 1.98
N ASP A 272 -14.32 16.53 2.63
CA ASP A 272 -13.33 15.87 3.48
C ASP A 272 -13.75 15.79 4.96
N GLY A 273 -14.94 16.30 5.31
CA GLY A 273 -15.51 16.23 6.65
C GLY A 273 -14.83 17.13 7.70
N LYS A 274 -13.83 17.93 7.31
CA LYS A 274 -13.05 18.77 8.25
C LYS A 274 -13.73 20.07 8.62
N TYR A 275 -14.62 20.54 7.77
CA TYR A 275 -15.37 21.78 7.97
C TYR A 275 -16.88 21.55 7.83
N LEU A 276 -17.64 22.26 8.66
CA LEU A 276 -19.08 22.40 8.56
C LEU A 276 -19.39 23.87 8.25
N ALA A 277 -20.23 24.14 7.26
CA ALA A 277 -20.73 25.48 6.99
C ALA A 277 -22.19 25.59 7.44
N THR A 278 -22.51 26.63 8.21
CA THR A 278 -23.88 26.97 8.58
C THR A 278 -24.20 28.39 8.12
N ALA A 279 -25.41 28.60 7.60
CA ALA A 279 -25.90 29.93 7.24
C ALA A 279 -27.26 30.20 7.89
N SER A 280 -27.36 31.36 8.52
CA SER A 280 -28.49 31.75 9.37
C SER A 280 -29.17 33.01 8.89
N LYS A 281 -30.42 33.18 9.33
CA LYS A 281 -31.21 34.40 9.13
C LYS A 281 -30.63 35.62 9.89
N ASP A 282 -29.76 35.40 10.87
CA ASP A 282 -29.00 36.43 11.57
C ASP A 282 -27.97 37.19 10.67
N GLN A 283 -27.96 36.89 9.37
CA GLN A 283 -27.07 37.48 8.35
C GLN A 283 -25.61 37.04 8.47
N THR A 284 -25.34 35.97 9.20
CA THR A 284 -24.00 35.38 9.33
C THR A 284 -23.92 33.99 8.71
N ALA A 285 -22.73 33.65 8.23
CA ALA A 285 -22.35 32.28 7.91
C ALA A 285 -21.14 31.92 8.76
N ILE A 286 -21.21 30.77 9.43
CA ILE A 286 -20.15 30.30 10.33
C ILE A 286 -19.53 29.05 9.74
N ILE A 287 -18.19 29.02 9.71
CA ILE A 287 -17.42 27.84 9.34
C ILE A 287 -16.90 27.21 10.62
N TRP A 288 -17.32 25.99 10.87
CA TRP A 288 -16.90 25.20 12.01
C TRP A 288 -15.79 24.26 11.60
N GLU A 289 -14.72 24.20 12.38
CA GLU A 289 -13.68 23.20 12.25
C GLU A 289 -14.06 21.96 13.06
N VAL A 290 -14.06 20.80 12.41
CA VAL A 290 -14.40 19.50 12.97
C VAL A 290 -13.12 18.82 13.41
N ILE A 291 -12.92 18.68 14.72
CA ILE A 291 -11.72 18.04 15.28
C ILE A 291 -12.05 16.59 15.60
N SER A 292 -11.09 15.69 15.35
CA SER A 292 -11.20 14.23 15.44
C SER A 292 -11.65 13.67 16.80
N ASP A 293 -11.70 14.48 17.86
CA ASP A 293 -12.15 14.09 19.21
C ASP A 293 -13.66 14.34 19.44
N ASP A 294 -14.47 14.29 18.36
CA ASP A 294 -15.92 14.57 18.35
C ASP A 294 -16.31 15.99 18.82
N GLU A 295 -15.36 16.93 18.81
CA GLU A 295 -15.58 18.33 19.17
C GLU A 295 -15.50 19.25 17.94
N ILE A 296 -16.54 20.06 17.75
CA ILE A 296 -16.62 21.06 16.69
C ILE A 296 -16.38 22.44 17.30
N TYR A 297 -15.43 23.21 16.75
CA TYR A 297 -15.11 24.57 17.17
C TYR A 297 -15.54 25.60 16.11
N ALA A 298 -16.11 26.72 16.56
CA ALA A 298 -16.54 27.78 15.66
C ALA A 298 -15.37 28.67 15.26
N SER A 299 -15.21 28.93 13.96
CA SER A 299 -14.45 30.07 13.47
C SER A 299 -15.39 31.03 12.75
N VAL A 300 -15.57 32.22 13.31
CA VAL A 300 -16.40 33.26 12.69
C VAL A 300 -15.50 34.04 11.75
N LEU A 301 -15.74 33.92 10.44
CA LEU A 301 -15.12 34.78 9.45
C LEU A 301 -16.04 35.99 9.23
N PHE A 302 -15.55 37.18 9.56
CA PHE A 302 -16.21 38.47 9.32
C PHE A 302 -16.11 38.89 7.85
#